data_AF-O48612-F1
#
_entry.id   AF-O48612-F1
#
_cell.length_a   1.000
_cell.length_b   1.000
_cell.length_c   1.000
_cell.angle_alpha   90.00
_cell.angle_beta   90.00
_cell.angle_gamma   90.00
#
_symmetry.space_group_name_H-M   'P 1'
#
loop_
_entity.id
_entity.type
_entity.pdbx_description
1 polymer ?
#
loop_
_entity_poly.entity_id
_entity_poly.type
_entity_poly.pdbx_seq_one_letter_code
_entity_poly.pdbx_strand_id
1 'polypeptide(L)' 'YGESTPEELANATQVQGDYMPIARGEKRSVDVAKVTEEMKEFKAYGKLRVERMNQRQLGARQKKAAEAEKEEKK' A
#
# COMPACT_ATOMS: atom_id res chain seq x y z
N TYR A 1 2.10 -39.98 15.04
CA TYR A 1 3.15 -39.59 15.99
C TYR A 1 3.13 -38.07 16.09
N GLY A 2 2.74 -37.56 17.24
CA GLY A 2 2.57 -36.13 17.55
C GLY A 2 2.89 -35.90 19.02
N GLU A 3 3.92 -36.59 19.51
CA GLU A 3 4.35 -36.51 20.89
C GLU A 3 5.56 -35.58 21.00
N SER A 4 5.58 -34.83 22.09
CA SER A 4 6.68 -33.96 22.46
C SER A 4 7.90 -34.79 22.86
N THR A 5 9.09 -34.22 22.65
CA THR A 5 10.34 -34.85 23.07
C THR A 5 10.48 -34.86 24.60
N PRO A 6 11.31 -35.73 25.20
CA PRO A 6 11.54 -35.75 26.65
C PRO A 6 12.03 -34.41 27.21
N GLU A 7 12.78 -33.65 26.40
CA GLU A 7 13.26 -32.31 26.76
C GLU A 7 12.14 -31.26 26.82
N GLU A 8 11.14 -31.35 25.93
CA GLU A 8 9.97 -30.49 25.94
C GLU A 8 9.03 -30.83 27.11
N LEU A 9 8.92 -32.10 27.48
CA LEU A 9 8.12 -32.55 28.62
C LEU A 9 8.67 -32.06 29.96
N ALA A 10 10.00 -32.09 30.13
CA ALA A 10 10.65 -31.60 31.34
C ALA A 10 10.47 -30.08 31.54
N ASN A 11 10.30 -29.33 30.46
CA ASN A 11 10.16 -27.87 30.45
C ASN A 11 8.70 -27.41 30.24
N ALA A 12 7.74 -28.32 30.26
CA ALA A 12 6.34 -28.02 30.03
C ALA A 12 5.77 -27.16 31.17
N THR A 13 5.30 -25.95 30.84
CA THR A 13 4.71 -25.01 31.79
C THR A 13 3.43 -24.38 31.22
N GLN A 14 2.51 -23.98 32.09
CA GLN A 14 1.31 -23.26 31.66
C GLN A 14 1.67 -21.81 31.32
N VAL A 15 1.41 -21.40 30.07
CA VAL A 15 1.55 -19.99 29.67
C VAL A 15 0.43 -19.18 30.30
N GLN A 16 0.78 -18.18 31.11
CA GLN A 16 -0.16 -17.19 31.65
C GLN A 16 -0.01 -15.88 30.86
N GLY A 17 -1.13 -15.34 30.35
CA GLY A 17 -1.17 -14.10 29.57
C GLY A 17 -1.56 -14.31 28.11
N ASP A 18 -1.52 -13.23 27.32
CA ASP A 18 -1.89 -13.25 25.90
C ASP A 18 -0.87 -14.07 25.10
N TYR A 19 -1.33 -15.15 24.49
CA TYR A 19 -0.52 -15.98 23.61
C TYR A 19 -0.45 -15.37 22.21
N MET A 20 0.75 -14.91 21.81
CA MET A 20 1.02 -14.23 20.53
C MET A 20 0.05 -13.05 20.26
N PRO A 21 0.15 -11.95 21.03
CA PRO A 21 -0.71 -10.79 20.81
C PRO A 21 -0.50 -10.20 19.41
N ILE A 22 -1.59 -9.81 18.75
CA ILE A 22 -1.54 -9.16 17.43
C ILE A 22 -0.93 -7.76 17.60
N ALA A 23 0.37 -7.66 17.43
CA ALA A 23 1.04 -6.38 17.30
C ALA A 23 0.63 -5.76 15.96
N ARG A 24 0.03 -4.56 16.00
CA ARG A 24 -0.07 -3.73 14.79
C ARG A 24 1.37 -3.49 14.33
N GLY A 25 1.72 -4.01 13.16
CA GLY A 25 3.09 -4.01 12.63
C GLY A 25 3.75 -2.63 12.60
N GLU A 26 5.03 -2.62 12.23
CA GLU A 26 5.92 -1.47 12.25
C GLU A 26 5.22 -0.20 11.74
N LYS A 27 5.02 0.77 12.64
CA LYS A 27 4.58 2.10 12.27
C LYS A 27 5.67 2.66 11.38
N ARG A 28 5.37 2.94 10.10
CA ARG A 28 6.31 3.63 9.21
C ARG A 28 6.87 4.85 9.93
N SER A 29 8.14 4.79 10.30
CA SER A 29 8.85 5.92 10.89
C SER A 29 8.96 6.98 9.80
N VAL A 30 8.32 8.12 10.02
CA VAL A 30 8.53 9.29 9.18
C VAL A 30 9.54 10.15 9.92
N ASP A 31 10.70 10.35 9.31
CA ASP A 31 11.72 11.24 9.87
C ASP A 31 11.25 12.69 9.78
N VAL A 32 11.50 13.47 10.84
CA VAL A 32 11.18 14.90 10.87
C VAL A 32 12.20 15.65 10.02
N ALA A 33 11.91 15.80 8.73
CA ALA A 33 12.74 16.55 7.80
C ALA A 33 12.28 18.01 7.68
N LYS A 34 13.24 18.91 7.41
CA LYS A 34 12.93 20.30 7.06
C LYS A 34 12.20 20.32 5.71
N VAL A 35 11.10 21.06 5.63
CA VAL A 35 10.33 21.22 4.39
C VAL A 35 11.20 21.87 3.31
N THR A 36 11.44 21.13 2.21
CA THR A 36 12.14 21.65 1.03
C THR A 36 11.21 22.51 0.18
N GLU A 37 11.77 23.33 -0.72
CA GLU A 37 10.97 24.18 -1.62
C GLU A 37 10.10 23.35 -2.56
N GLU A 38 10.63 22.24 -3.08
CA GLU A 38 9.89 21.27 -3.89
C GLU A 38 8.65 20.72 -3.16
N MET A 39 8.73 20.45 -1.84
CA MET A 39 7.59 19.99 -1.05
C MET A 39 6.51 21.07 -0.89
N LYS A 40 6.88 22.36 -0.93
CA LYS A 40 5.93 23.48 -0.85
C LYS A 40 5.25 23.75 -2.19
N GLU A 41 6.01 23.64 -3.28
CA GLU A 41 5.50 23.80 -4.63
C GLU A 41 4.62 22.62 -5.06
N PHE A 42 4.81 21.46 -4.42
CA PHE A 42 3.98 20.28 -4.62
C PHE A 42 2.54 20.51 -4.15
N LYS A 43 1.66 20.81 -5.12
CA LYS A 43 0.21 20.95 -4.93
C LYS A 43 -0.45 19.58 -4.71
N ALA A 44 -0.32 19.01 -3.51
CA ALA A 44 -0.77 17.66 -3.17
C ALA A 44 -2.25 17.39 -3.52
N TYR A 45 -3.15 18.32 -3.19
CA TYR A 45 -4.57 18.20 -3.54
C TYR A 45 -4.81 18.21 -5.06
N GLY A 46 -4.05 19.04 -5.78
CA GLY A 46 -4.06 19.09 -7.24
C GLY A 46 -3.66 17.74 -7.85
N LYS A 47 -2.59 17.12 -7.33
CA LYS A 47 -2.15 15.80 -7.79
C LYS A 47 -3.23 14.74 -7.57
N LEU A 48 -3.82 14.66 -6.37
CA LEU A 48 -4.90 13.70 -6.09
C LEU A 48 -6.09 13.85 -7.05
N ARG A 49 -6.45 15.09 -7.41
CA ARG A 49 -7.52 15.35 -8.38
C ARG A 49 -7.14 14.89 -9.79
N VAL A 50 -5.91 15.17 -10.22
CA VAL A 50 -5.40 14.73 -11.54
C VAL A 50 -5.39 13.21 -11.63
N GLU A 51 -4.91 12.51 -10.61
CA GLU A 51 -4.88 11.03 -10.59
C GLU A 51 -6.28 10.43 -10.67
N ARG A 52 -7.23 10.95 -9.87
CA ARG A 52 -8.65 10.54 -9.95
C ARG A 52 -9.24 10.79 -11.34
N MET A 53 -8.89 11.91 -11.97
CA MET A 53 -9.37 12.24 -13.31
C MET A 53 -8.74 11.33 -14.38
N ASN A 54 -7.47 10.98 -14.25
CA ASN A 54 -6.80 10.04 -15.15
C ASN A 54 -7.45 8.66 -15.10
N GLN A 55 -7.74 8.15 -13.90
CA GLN A 55 -8.47 6.89 -13.74
C GLN A 55 -9.85 6.94 -14.38
N ARG A 56 -10.61 8.04 -14.19
CA ARG A 56 -11.94 8.21 -14.77
C ARG A 56 -11.94 8.32 -16.30
N GLN A 57 -10.95 9.01 -16.86
CA GLN A 57 -10.93 9.35 -18.30
C GLN A 57 -10.21 8.33 -19.17
N LEU A 58 -9.66 7.25 -18.59
CA LEU A 58 -8.90 6.24 -19.33
C LEU A 58 -9.70 5.65 -20.51
N GLY A 59 -10.94 5.21 -20.27
CA GLY A 59 -11.78 4.63 -21.32
C GLY A 59 -12.18 5.65 -22.40
N ALA A 60 -12.52 6.88 -22.01
CA ALA A 60 -12.88 7.93 -22.96
C ALA A 60 -11.68 8.33 -23.85
N ARG A 61 -10.48 8.39 -23.27
CA ARG A 61 -9.23 8.66 -24.01
C ARG A 61 -8.88 7.52 -24.96
N GLN A 62 -9.02 6.26 -24.52
CA GLN A 62 -8.82 5.08 -25.39
C GLN A 62 -9.82 5.04 -26.54
N LYS A 63 -11.10 5.30 -26.26
CA LYS A 63 -12.14 5.37 -27.30
C LYS A 63 -11.82 6.46 -28.33
N LYS A 64 -11.48 7.66 -27.86
CA LYS A 64 -11.12 8.78 -28.74
C LYS A 64 -9.86 8.48 -29.57
N ALA A 65 -8.85 7.85 -28.98
CA ALA A 65 -7.64 7.44 -29.70
C ALA A 65 -7.97 6.40 -30.80
N ALA A 66 -8.80 5.41 -30.49
CA ALA A 66 -9.23 4.40 -31.46
C ALA A 66 -10.13 4.98 -32.58
N GLU A 67 -10.92 6.02 -32.29
CA GLU A 67 -11.70 6.73 -33.30
C GLU A 67 -10.80 7.59 -34.20
N ALA A 68 -9.83 8.33 -33.63
CA ALA A 68 -8.85 9.10 -34.39
C ALA A 68 -8.01 8.21 -35.32
N GLU A 69 -7.52 7.05 -34.85
CA GLU A 69 -6.80 6.09 -35.69
C GLU A 69 -7.64 5.52 -36.84
N LYS A 70 -8.97 5.43 -36.67
CA LYS A 70 -9.89 4.98 -37.73
C LYS A 70 -10.16 6.08 -38.75
N GLU A 71 -10.20 7.34 -38.32
CA GLU A 71 -10.35 8.50 -39.21
C GLU A 71 -9.08 8.78 -40.02
N GLU A 72 -7.89 8.62 -39.43
CA GLU A 72 -6.61 8.79 -40.15
C GLU A 72 -6.35 7.70 -41.20
N LYS A 73 -6.97 6.52 -41.06
CA LYS A 73 -6.84 5.39 -42.00
C LYS A 73 -7.90 5.39 -43.10
N LYS A 74 -8.79 6.38 -43.13
CA LYS A 74 -9.89 6.50 -44.10
C LYS A 74 -9.58 7.58 -45.13
#